data_AF-A0A1M6X4H4-F1
#
_entry.id   AF-A0A1M6X4H4-F1
#
_cell.length_a   1.000
_cell.length_b   1.000
_cell.length_c   1.000
_cell.angle_alpha   90.00
_cell.angle_beta   90.00
_cell.angle_gamma   90.00
#
_symmetry.space_group_name_H-M   'P 1'
#
loop_
_entity.id
_entity.type
_entity.pdbx_description
1 polymer ?
#
loop_
_entity_poly.entity_id
_entity_poly.type
_entity_poly.pdbx_seq_one_letter_code
_entity_poly.pdbx_strand_id
1 'polypeptide(L)'
;MKYPFLRSLLSLGTIILACSCSDDKSPSNGSDVSIIPCEDAWYLQEQGLLMYKDQRVTDLAGNQVGKLVPIQGTLIAIVKDMAGNTIIPQVDLAKTPVIPGDAARCNTNPQPDASISTCVDAWYLVADKKYLLYADLTVTDEAGTQVGTIVATSGSTLVNVVDMSGKPVVNNIDLNTLPLIHGDNVRYKILEPAFHLKDATGDYVIYQNTVVTMPDGTPIGYADFTTNTIKYIDMVTVLTTTSNILTLPILTPGAKCVDYTAPVVSSSSQQPIVSSSSTYIPPNPNSSSATPKSSSSKPKSSSSSAPPPSSSSAPVTGKCPTIKTKGNGGSGWATRYWDCCKPHCSWPEHSGGNFSKQCTNKGKSANTNWGDGSICSGGPQMTCTSQIPFTIDGCTEMAFAFAAVPAANGGSCGKCFQLTFTGTGKYSNDANIKRLKGKKLIIMATNVGGDVQQGQFDIMIPGGGVGMFNGCSSMGWGSQGAQYGGLLSDCETETKYAAGKYKSCLTEKCNKSFANDEEAKKGCLFLATWMEAAGNPNHEYVEVECPQVLKDKY
;
A
#
# COMPACT_ATOMS: atom_id res chain seq x y z
N MET A 1 -8.21 72.80 -25.60
CA MET A 1 -9.33 73.23 -26.46
C MET A 1 -9.93 72.01 -27.14
N LYS A 2 -11.19 72.13 -27.52
CA LYS A 2 -12.20 71.10 -27.81
C LYS A 2 -11.87 70.05 -28.90
N TYR A 3 -12.68 68.98 -28.84
CA TYR A 3 -13.19 68.07 -29.90
C TYR A 3 -12.47 66.72 -30.09
N PRO A 4 -13.13 65.68 -30.67
CA PRO A 4 -14.57 65.30 -30.65
C PRO A 4 -14.84 63.78 -30.52
N PHE A 5 -16.14 63.48 -30.35
CA PHE A 5 -16.92 62.30 -30.78
C PHE A 5 -16.31 61.40 -31.89
N LEU A 6 -16.51 60.07 -31.78
CA LEU A 6 -17.32 59.28 -32.74
C LEU A 6 -17.46 57.80 -32.33
N ARG A 7 -18.71 57.30 -32.36
CA ARG A 7 -19.13 55.89 -32.37
C ARG A 7 -19.17 55.37 -33.81
N SER A 8 -18.89 54.09 -34.03
CA SER A 8 -19.42 53.25 -35.14
C SER A 8 -19.04 51.78 -34.90
N LEU A 9 -20.03 50.89 -34.67
CA LEU A 9 -20.66 49.95 -35.64
C LEU A 9 -19.81 48.66 -35.82
N LEU A 10 -20.22 47.52 -35.21
CA LEU A 10 -21.15 46.48 -35.71
C LEU A 10 -20.56 45.53 -36.78
N SER A 11 -20.36 44.26 -36.42
CA SER A 11 -20.84 43.05 -37.12
C SER A 11 -20.44 41.80 -36.30
N LEU A 12 -21.37 41.08 -35.67
CA LEU A 12 -22.24 40.01 -36.18
C LEU A 12 -21.50 38.69 -36.48
N GLY A 13 -21.77 37.70 -35.61
CA GLY A 13 -21.41 36.29 -35.73
C GLY A 13 -22.15 35.46 -34.68
N THR A 14 -23.43 35.21 -34.95
CA THR A 14 -24.42 34.45 -34.16
C THR A 14 -24.11 32.95 -34.14
N ILE A 15 -24.13 32.28 -32.97
CA ILE A 15 -24.53 30.85 -32.83
C ILE A 15 -25.30 30.64 -31.51
N ILE A 16 -26.62 30.55 -31.66
CA ILE A 16 -27.65 29.75 -30.98
C ILE A 16 -27.20 28.98 -29.70
N LEU A 17 -27.75 29.34 -28.54
CA LEU A 17 -27.88 28.42 -27.40
C LEU A 17 -29.37 28.13 -27.15
N ALA A 18 -29.71 26.85 -27.19
CA ALA A 18 -31.03 26.32 -26.92
C ALA A 18 -31.44 26.55 -25.46
N CYS A 19 -32.67 27.04 -25.27
CA CYS A 19 -33.40 26.94 -24.02
C CYS A 19 -33.64 25.46 -23.68
N SER A 20 -33.23 25.04 -22.49
CA SER A 20 -33.94 24.00 -21.74
C SER A 20 -34.54 24.67 -20.50
N CYS A 21 -35.84 24.93 -20.57
CA CYS A 21 -36.66 25.18 -19.39
C CYS A 21 -36.88 23.84 -18.69
N SER A 22 -36.58 23.77 -17.39
CA SER A 22 -37.21 22.82 -16.49
C SER A 22 -37.66 23.58 -15.26
N ASP A 23 -38.97 23.84 -15.29
CA ASP A 23 -39.97 24.05 -14.26
C ASP A 23 -39.60 24.50 -12.84
N ASP A 24 -40.40 25.49 -12.45
CA ASP A 24 -40.59 26.12 -11.15
C ASP A 24 -40.53 25.18 -9.94
N LYS A 25 -39.67 25.53 -8.98
CA LYS A 25 -40.00 25.47 -7.55
C LYS A 25 -39.47 26.71 -6.82
N SER A 26 -40.39 27.55 -6.39
CA SER A 26 -40.19 28.53 -5.32
C SER A 26 -39.87 27.84 -3.97
N PRO A 27 -39.30 28.59 -3.00
CA PRO A 27 -38.23 28.11 -2.15
C PRO A 27 -38.75 27.41 -0.89
N SER A 28 -38.12 26.31 -0.50
CA SER A 28 -38.22 25.80 0.85
C SER A 28 -37.23 26.54 1.75
N ASN A 29 -37.76 27.44 2.57
CA ASN A 29 -37.10 27.85 3.81
C ASN A 29 -36.79 26.62 4.68
N GLY A 30 -35.59 26.59 5.25
CA GLY A 30 -35.32 25.83 6.47
C GLY A 30 -34.31 24.70 6.36
N SER A 31 -33.03 25.05 6.44
CA SER A 31 -32.04 24.28 7.18
C SER A 31 -30.86 25.22 7.51
N ASP A 32 -30.90 25.82 8.71
CA ASP A 32 -29.78 26.55 9.30
C ASP A 32 -28.56 25.64 9.36
N VAL A 33 -27.58 25.88 8.48
CA VAL A 33 -26.23 25.39 8.68
C VAL A 33 -25.59 26.37 9.68
N SER A 34 -25.47 25.95 10.94
CA SER A 34 -24.75 26.72 11.96
C SER A 34 -23.25 26.70 11.65
N ILE A 35 -22.82 27.65 10.83
CA ILE A 35 -21.41 27.90 10.51
C ILE A 35 -20.82 28.69 11.67
N ILE A 36 -19.86 28.11 12.40
CA ILE A 36 -19.13 28.78 13.48
C ILE A 36 -17.65 28.92 13.03
N PRO A 37 -17.21 30.11 12.60
CA PRO A 37 -15.84 30.37 12.17
C PRO A 37 -14.86 30.35 13.36
N CYS A 38 -13.56 30.29 13.08
CA CYS A 38 -12.50 30.29 14.11
C CYS A 38 -12.40 31.64 14.85
N GLU A 39 -12.60 32.73 14.12
CA GLU A 39 -12.61 34.10 14.65
C GLU A 39 -13.79 34.84 14.02
N ASP A 40 -14.15 35.98 14.61
CA ASP A 40 -15.28 36.79 14.13
C ASP A 40 -15.13 37.10 12.64
N ALA A 41 -16.13 36.69 11.86
CA ALA A 41 -16.12 36.86 10.41
C ALA A 41 -17.41 37.49 9.92
N TRP A 42 -17.31 38.36 8.92
CA TRP A 42 -18.46 38.78 8.13
C TRP A 42 -18.86 37.65 7.19
N TYR A 43 -20.15 37.29 7.18
CA TYR A 43 -20.66 36.20 6.37
C TYR A 43 -21.48 36.69 5.18
N LEU A 44 -21.04 36.35 3.97
CA LEU A 44 -21.79 36.55 2.73
C LEU A 44 -22.53 35.27 2.36
N GLN A 45 -23.77 35.18 2.81
CA GLN A 45 -24.59 33.97 2.68
C GLN A 45 -24.87 33.57 1.22
N GLU A 46 -25.11 34.54 0.34
CA GLU A 46 -25.41 34.25 -1.07
C GLU A 46 -24.23 33.67 -1.84
N GLN A 47 -22.99 33.92 -1.38
CA GLN A 47 -21.76 33.48 -2.03
C GLN A 47 -21.02 32.40 -1.23
N GLY A 48 -21.47 32.07 -0.02
CA GLY A 48 -20.81 31.09 0.85
C GLY A 48 -19.40 31.51 1.27
N LEU A 49 -19.18 32.79 1.54
CA LEU A 49 -17.86 33.35 1.85
C LEU A 49 -17.79 33.93 3.26
N LEU A 50 -16.67 33.69 3.93
CA LEU A 50 -16.30 34.31 5.20
C LEU A 50 -15.21 35.35 4.96
N MET A 51 -15.39 36.55 5.49
CA MET A 51 -14.44 37.65 5.36
C MET A 51 -13.95 38.08 6.73
N TYR A 52 -12.65 38.27 6.86
CA TYR A 52 -11.99 38.47 8.15
C TYR A 52 -11.40 39.88 8.27
N LYS A 53 -11.19 40.34 9.51
CA LYS A 53 -10.61 41.67 9.79
C LYS A 53 -9.19 41.83 9.24
N ASP A 54 -8.46 40.73 9.11
CA ASP A 54 -7.11 40.68 8.54
C ASP A 54 -7.09 40.60 7.00
N GLN A 55 -8.23 40.85 6.36
CA GLN A 55 -8.41 40.94 4.92
C GLN A 55 -8.38 39.59 4.17
N ARG A 56 -8.41 38.47 4.87
CA ARG A 56 -8.63 37.17 4.22
C ARG A 56 -10.10 36.99 3.82
N VAL A 57 -10.31 36.22 2.76
CA VAL A 57 -11.64 35.72 2.36
C VAL A 57 -11.54 34.22 2.14
N THR A 58 -12.35 33.44 2.86
CA THR A 58 -12.39 31.98 2.76
C THR A 58 -13.74 31.48 2.29
N ASP A 59 -13.77 30.24 1.78
CA ASP A 59 -15.00 29.46 1.68
C ASP A 59 -15.47 29.00 3.08
N LEU A 60 -16.63 28.32 3.12
CA LEU A 60 -17.20 27.74 4.34
C LEU A 60 -16.36 26.60 4.96
N ALA A 61 -15.41 26.04 4.21
CA ALA A 61 -14.48 25.02 4.68
C ALA A 61 -13.18 25.63 5.25
N GLY A 62 -13.03 26.95 5.22
CA GLY A 62 -11.86 27.68 5.73
C GLY A 62 -10.72 27.81 4.72
N ASN A 63 -10.90 27.39 3.46
CA ASN A 63 -9.87 27.57 2.43
C ASN A 63 -9.88 29.02 1.96
N GLN A 64 -8.72 29.67 1.92
CA GLN A 64 -8.63 31.03 1.40
C GLN A 64 -8.88 31.03 -0.12
N VAL A 65 -9.94 31.73 -0.53
CA VAL A 65 -10.36 31.89 -1.93
C VAL A 65 -10.12 33.29 -2.46
N GLY A 66 -9.77 34.23 -1.57
CA GLY A 66 -9.57 35.61 -1.95
C GLY A 66 -9.01 36.53 -0.89
N LYS A 67 -9.07 37.83 -1.20
CA LYS A 67 -8.67 38.94 -0.35
C LYS A 67 -9.75 40.02 -0.33
N LEU A 68 -9.95 40.59 0.85
CA LEU A 68 -10.84 41.71 1.09
C LEU A 68 -10.04 43.01 0.99
N VAL A 69 -10.35 43.84 0.02
CA VAL A 69 -9.66 45.12 -0.21
C VAL A 69 -10.54 46.26 0.29
N PRO A 70 -10.28 46.82 1.48
CA PRO A 70 -11.08 47.92 2.01
C PRO A 70 -10.85 49.21 1.23
N ILE A 71 -11.91 49.99 1.04
CA ILE A 71 -11.87 51.33 0.46
C ILE A 71 -11.58 52.32 1.59
N GLN A 72 -10.44 53.01 1.52
CA GLN A 72 -9.97 53.91 2.56
C GLN A 72 -11.04 54.92 3.01
N GLY A 73 -11.22 55.05 4.32
CA GLY A 73 -12.17 55.98 4.92
C GLY A 73 -13.63 55.53 4.89
N THR A 74 -13.92 54.29 4.48
CA THR A 74 -15.28 53.74 4.43
C THR A 74 -15.35 52.33 5.02
N LEU A 75 -16.55 51.84 5.34
CA LEU A 75 -16.82 50.44 5.69
C LEU A 75 -17.16 49.59 4.45
N ILE A 76 -16.70 50.02 3.27
CA ILE A 76 -16.92 49.33 2.01
C ILE A 76 -15.63 48.61 1.61
N ALA A 77 -15.76 47.38 1.11
CA ALA A 77 -14.65 46.59 0.61
C ALA A 77 -14.95 45.92 -0.73
N ILE A 78 -13.90 45.53 -1.44
CA ILE A 78 -13.93 44.77 -2.69
C ILE A 78 -13.40 43.38 -2.40
N VAL A 79 -14.13 42.33 -2.76
CA VAL A 79 -13.62 40.95 -2.67
C VAL A 79 -12.95 40.60 -3.99
N LYS A 80 -11.68 40.21 -3.90
CA LYS A 80 -10.88 39.75 -5.04
C LYS A 80 -10.50 38.29 -4.87
N ASP A 81 -10.38 37.57 -5.98
CA ASP A 81 -9.84 36.21 -5.98
C ASP A 81 -8.33 36.20 -5.71
N MET A 82 -7.75 35.01 -5.61
CA MET A 82 -6.31 34.84 -5.40
C MET A 82 -5.45 35.38 -6.57
N ALA A 83 -6.02 35.53 -7.76
CA ALA A 83 -5.36 36.12 -8.94
C ALA A 83 -5.52 37.64 -9.02
N GLY A 84 -6.25 38.27 -8.09
CA GLY A 84 -6.49 39.70 -8.04
C GLY A 84 -7.67 40.19 -8.89
N ASN A 85 -8.45 39.28 -9.49
CA ASN A 85 -9.69 39.63 -10.18
C ASN A 85 -10.79 39.93 -9.17
N THR A 86 -11.65 40.90 -9.49
CA THR A 86 -12.79 41.24 -8.64
C THR A 86 -13.84 40.13 -8.70
N ILE A 87 -14.12 39.50 -7.56
CA ILE A 87 -15.25 38.57 -7.37
C ILE A 87 -16.49 39.36 -6.99
N ILE A 88 -16.36 40.29 -6.02
CA ILE A 88 -17.46 41.13 -5.55
C ILE A 88 -16.99 42.58 -5.58
N PRO A 89 -17.61 43.43 -6.44
CA PRO A 89 -17.15 44.79 -6.67
C PRO A 89 -17.40 45.71 -5.48
N GLN A 90 -18.36 45.39 -4.62
CA GLN A 90 -18.69 46.20 -3.46
C GLN A 90 -19.39 45.37 -2.38
N VAL A 91 -18.87 45.42 -1.16
CA VAL A 91 -19.44 44.82 0.05
C VAL A 91 -19.51 45.89 1.12
N ASP A 92 -20.70 46.08 1.71
CA ASP A 92 -20.93 46.99 2.85
C ASP A 92 -20.77 46.21 4.16
N LEU A 93 -19.61 46.33 4.80
CA LEU A 93 -19.27 45.60 6.03
C LEU A 93 -20.11 46.06 7.23
N ALA A 94 -20.75 47.23 7.16
CA ALA A 94 -21.67 47.70 8.21
C ALA A 94 -23.02 46.97 8.18
N LYS A 95 -23.41 46.44 7.01
CA LYS A 95 -24.67 45.72 6.81
C LYS A 95 -24.50 44.22 6.70
N THR A 96 -23.26 43.75 6.60
CA THR A 96 -22.96 42.32 6.49
C THR A 96 -23.02 41.70 7.89
N PRO A 97 -23.79 40.62 8.11
CA PRO A 97 -23.84 39.94 9.41
C PRO A 97 -22.46 39.47 9.85
N VAL A 98 -22.14 39.70 11.13
CA VAL A 98 -20.94 39.15 11.76
C VAL A 98 -21.36 37.89 12.51
N ILE A 99 -20.68 36.78 12.22
CA ILE A 99 -20.81 35.55 12.99
C ILE A 99 -19.68 35.55 14.04
N PRO A 100 -20.00 35.44 15.33
CA PRO A 100 -18.99 35.29 16.38
C PRO A 100 -18.17 34.02 16.15
N GLY A 101 -16.84 34.16 16.22
CA GLY A 101 -15.93 33.04 16.12
C GLY A 101 -15.78 32.27 17.43
N ASP A 102 -15.39 31.01 17.34
CA ASP A 102 -14.95 30.22 18.47
C ASP A 102 -13.44 29.98 18.39
N ALA A 103 -12.69 30.68 19.25
CA ALA A 103 -11.23 30.61 19.30
C ALA A 103 -10.70 29.21 19.67
N ALA A 104 -11.52 28.32 20.25
CA ALA A 104 -11.16 26.91 20.44
C ALA A 104 -11.08 26.14 19.09
N ARG A 105 -11.60 26.75 18.02
CA ARG A 105 -11.51 26.28 16.62
C ARG A 105 -10.42 27.02 15.83
N CYS A 106 -9.74 27.99 16.44
CA CYS A 106 -8.50 28.52 15.89
C CYS A 106 -7.40 27.49 16.10
N ASN A 107 -6.65 27.17 15.03
CA ASN A 107 -5.38 26.47 15.14
C ASN A 107 -4.42 27.27 16.03
N THR A 108 -4.43 27.05 17.35
CA THR A 108 -3.16 26.74 17.99
C THR A 108 -2.85 25.34 17.51
N ASN A 109 -1.90 25.22 16.59
CA ASN A 109 -1.41 23.89 16.28
C ASN A 109 -1.01 23.25 17.63
N PRO A 110 -1.67 22.17 18.07
CA PRO A 110 -1.56 21.72 19.44
C PRO A 110 -0.09 21.38 19.73
N GLN A 111 0.33 21.53 20.99
CA GLN A 111 1.67 21.11 21.36
C GLN A 111 1.86 19.62 21.01
N PRO A 112 3.05 19.24 20.54
CA PRO A 112 3.33 17.87 20.18
C PRO A 112 3.13 16.96 21.41
N ASP A 113 2.54 15.79 21.17
CA ASP A 113 2.44 14.76 22.20
C ASP A 113 3.85 14.30 22.60
N ALA A 114 4.07 14.04 23.90
CA ALA A 114 5.36 13.57 24.40
C ALA A 114 5.81 12.23 23.79
N SER A 115 4.87 11.47 23.21
CA SER A 115 5.14 10.24 22.47
C SER A 115 5.72 10.45 21.06
N ILE A 116 5.61 11.65 20.50
CA ILE A 116 6.13 11.98 19.17
C ILE A 116 7.59 12.39 19.32
N SER A 117 8.50 11.68 18.64
CA SER A 117 9.92 12.03 18.62
C SER A 117 10.54 11.84 17.26
N THR A 118 11.65 12.53 17.03
CA THR A 118 12.37 12.50 15.77
C THR A 118 13.86 12.69 16.02
N CYS A 119 14.69 12.13 15.14
CA CYS A 119 16.15 12.20 15.23
C CYS A 119 16.73 13.55 14.78
N VAL A 120 15.95 14.38 14.08
CA VAL A 120 16.35 15.70 13.58
C VAL A 120 15.20 16.68 13.76
N ASP A 121 15.50 17.97 13.88
CA ASP A 121 14.49 19.00 14.09
C ASP A 121 13.36 18.94 13.04
N ALA A 122 12.12 19.04 13.52
CA ALA A 122 10.92 19.00 12.68
C ALA A 122 9.84 19.97 13.19
N TRP A 123 9.16 20.65 12.27
CA TRP A 123 7.95 21.39 12.60
C TRP A 123 6.78 20.42 12.69
N TYR A 124 6.03 20.50 13.78
CA TYR A 124 4.81 19.73 13.97
C TYR A 124 3.64 20.46 13.29
N LEU A 125 2.79 19.75 12.56
CA LEU A 125 1.59 20.29 11.93
C LEU A 125 0.43 19.32 12.09
N VAL A 126 -0.69 19.77 12.64
CA VAL A 126 -1.94 19.03 12.73
C VAL A 126 -2.93 19.62 11.72
N ALA A 127 -3.40 18.77 10.81
CA ALA A 127 -4.46 19.08 9.86
C ALA A 127 -5.45 17.91 9.82
N ASP A 128 -5.71 17.31 8.65
CA ASP A 128 -6.48 16.07 8.51
C ASP A 128 -5.84 14.88 9.24
N LYS A 129 -4.51 14.91 9.34
CA LYS A 129 -3.67 14.07 10.19
C LYS A 129 -2.52 14.89 10.76
N LYS A 130 -1.67 14.24 11.55
CA LYS A 130 -0.47 14.86 12.12
C LYS A 130 0.71 14.63 11.17
N TYR A 131 1.48 15.68 10.95
CA TYR A 131 2.60 15.73 10.03
C TYR A 131 3.86 16.25 10.73
N LEU A 132 5.00 15.72 10.32
CA LEU A 132 6.32 16.24 10.65
C LEU A 132 6.95 16.81 9.39
N LEU A 133 7.26 18.11 9.43
CA LEU A 133 7.84 18.86 8.33
C LEU A 133 9.33 19.08 8.62
N TYR A 134 10.19 18.78 7.67
CA TYR A 134 11.63 18.86 7.84
C TYR A 134 12.27 19.92 6.97
N ALA A 135 13.43 20.42 7.40
CA ALA A 135 14.20 21.43 6.66
C ALA A 135 14.70 20.94 5.28
N ASP A 136 14.84 19.63 5.10
CA ASP A 136 15.18 18.99 3.81
C ASP A 136 13.97 18.83 2.87
N LEU A 137 12.85 19.51 3.18
CA LEU A 137 11.59 19.53 2.43
C LEU A 137 10.81 18.21 2.47
N THR A 138 11.22 17.23 3.26
CA THR A 138 10.45 16.00 3.45
C THR A 138 9.28 16.23 4.40
N VAL A 139 8.18 15.50 4.19
CA VAL A 139 7.03 15.46 5.09
C VAL A 139 6.74 14.00 5.45
N THR A 140 6.70 13.70 6.74
CA THR A 140 6.37 12.36 7.24
C THR A 140 5.13 12.36 8.12
N ASP A 141 4.57 11.18 8.37
CA ASP A 141 3.69 10.95 9.51
C ASP A 141 4.47 10.85 10.84
N GLU A 142 3.75 10.60 11.94
CA GLU A 142 4.33 10.43 13.29
C GLU A 142 5.29 9.23 13.40
N ALA A 143 5.19 8.25 12.49
CA ALA A 143 6.07 7.08 12.46
C ALA A 143 7.34 7.31 11.62
N GLY A 144 7.49 8.50 11.02
CA GLY A 144 8.58 8.83 10.12
C GLY A 144 8.38 8.31 8.69
N THR A 145 7.22 7.74 8.34
CA THR A 145 6.93 7.31 6.96
C THR A 145 6.72 8.54 6.09
N GLN A 146 7.44 8.63 4.98
CA GLN A 146 7.29 9.77 4.07
C GLN A 146 5.91 9.74 3.40
N VAL A 147 5.17 10.84 3.54
CA VAL A 147 3.82 11.00 2.99
C VAL A 147 3.71 12.16 1.99
N GLY A 148 4.76 12.97 1.87
CA GLY A 148 4.75 14.13 0.99
C GLY A 148 6.04 14.94 1.01
N THR A 149 5.93 16.16 0.46
CA THR A 149 7.01 17.15 0.42
C THR A 149 6.49 18.57 0.67
N ILE A 150 7.40 19.45 1.08
CA ILE A 150 7.16 20.88 1.25
C ILE A 150 7.46 21.60 -0.07
N VAL A 151 6.53 22.42 -0.53
CA VAL A 151 6.65 23.25 -1.74
C VAL A 151 6.49 24.71 -1.37
N ALA A 152 7.47 25.53 -1.72
CA ALA A 152 7.41 26.98 -1.48
C ALA A 152 6.37 27.66 -2.38
N THR A 153 5.66 28.65 -1.83
CA THR A 153 4.74 29.49 -2.62
C THR A 153 5.51 30.65 -3.25
N SER A 154 5.42 30.81 -4.58
CA SER A 154 6.15 31.86 -5.29
C SER A 154 5.82 33.26 -4.76
N GLY A 155 6.84 34.00 -4.32
CA GLY A 155 6.70 35.37 -3.81
C GLY A 155 6.12 35.47 -2.39
N SER A 156 6.09 34.39 -1.63
CA SER A 156 5.59 34.34 -0.25
C SER A 156 6.57 33.61 0.68
N THR A 157 6.51 33.90 1.98
CA THR A 157 7.20 33.13 3.03
C THR A 157 6.43 31.87 3.44
N LEU A 158 5.23 31.67 2.88
CA LEU A 158 4.36 30.53 3.16
C LEU A 158 4.70 29.32 2.28
N VAL A 159 4.50 28.13 2.84
CA VAL A 159 4.74 26.85 2.19
C VAL A 159 3.47 26.01 2.09
N ASN A 160 3.47 25.05 1.17
CA ASN A 160 2.42 24.06 1.00
C ASN A 160 2.99 22.66 1.24
N VAL A 161 2.17 21.77 1.78
CA VAL A 161 2.43 20.33 1.81
C VAL A 161 1.71 19.69 0.63
N VAL A 162 2.43 18.92 -0.17
CA VAL A 162 1.88 18.10 -1.25
C VAL A 162 2.11 16.63 -0.97
N ASP A 163 1.21 15.75 -1.43
CA ASP A 163 1.38 14.31 -1.30
C ASP A 163 2.45 13.75 -2.26
N MET A 164 2.70 12.44 -2.20
CA MET A 164 3.67 11.76 -3.06
C MET A 164 3.36 11.84 -4.57
N SER A 165 2.12 12.20 -4.94
CA SER A 165 1.72 12.44 -6.34
C SER A 165 1.85 13.92 -6.76
N GLY A 166 2.22 14.80 -5.83
CA GLY A 166 2.31 16.25 -6.04
C GLY A 166 0.99 16.99 -5.86
N LYS A 167 -0.07 16.33 -5.36
CA LYS A 167 -1.35 16.97 -5.09
C LYS A 167 -1.28 17.77 -3.79
N PRO A 168 -1.77 19.03 -3.75
CA PRO A 168 -1.83 19.80 -2.50
C PRO A 168 -2.66 19.11 -1.42
N VAL A 169 -2.10 19.04 -0.22
CA VAL A 169 -2.74 18.47 0.98
C VAL A 169 -3.06 19.57 1.98
N VAL A 170 -2.09 20.42 2.30
CA VAL A 170 -2.26 21.58 3.18
C VAL A 170 -1.56 22.78 2.54
N ASN A 171 -2.22 23.94 2.49
CA ASN A 171 -1.69 25.12 1.82
C ASN A 171 -1.48 26.29 2.80
N ASN A 172 -0.63 27.24 2.41
CA ASN A 172 -0.43 28.52 3.09
C ASN A 172 0.07 28.39 4.55
N ILE A 173 1.00 27.48 4.80
CA ILE A 173 1.59 27.23 6.12
C ILE A 173 2.71 28.24 6.40
N ASP A 174 2.68 28.89 7.56
CA ASP A 174 3.81 29.66 8.10
C ASP A 174 4.60 28.80 9.10
N LEU A 175 5.77 28.32 8.70
CA LEU A 175 6.62 27.47 9.54
C LEU A 175 7.04 28.14 10.86
N ASN A 176 7.10 29.48 10.92
CA ASN A 176 7.49 30.20 12.14
C ASN A 176 6.42 30.14 13.24
N THR A 177 5.20 29.76 12.88
CA THR A 177 4.06 29.65 13.80
C THR A 177 3.88 28.22 14.33
N LEU A 178 4.61 27.25 13.77
CA LEU A 178 4.50 25.85 14.17
C LEU A 178 5.43 25.53 15.35
N PRO A 179 4.97 24.69 16.31
CA PRO A 179 5.86 24.12 17.32
C PRO A 179 7.02 23.36 16.67
N LEU A 180 8.23 23.63 17.15
CA LEU A 180 9.43 22.91 16.73
C LEU A 180 9.70 21.76 17.70
N ILE A 181 9.77 20.54 17.18
CA ILE A 181 10.28 19.37 17.90
C ILE A 181 11.78 19.31 17.65
N HIS A 182 12.56 19.39 18.72
CA HIS A 182 14.01 19.23 18.62
C HIS A 182 14.39 17.76 18.47
N GLY A 183 15.29 17.48 17.52
CA GLY A 183 15.78 16.14 17.25
C GLY A 183 16.62 15.59 18.40
N ASP A 184 16.35 14.35 18.81
CA ASP A 184 17.11 13.68 19.88
C ASP A 184 18.35 12.91 19.37
N ASN A 185 18.59 12.92 18.05
CA ASN A 185 19.62 12.14 17.36
C ASN A 185 19.51 10.61 17.53
N VAL A 186 18.40 10.10 18.08
CA VAL A 186 18.19 8.66 18.23
C VAL A 186 17.72 8.09 16.91
N ARG A 187 18.40 7.04 16.43
CA ARG A 187 18.01 6.30 15.24
C ARG A 187 17.56 4.89 15.62
N TYR A 188 16.42 4.48 15.10
CA TYR A 188 15.78 3.22 15.41
C TYR A 188 16.34 2.11 14.55
N LYS A 189 17.11 1.20 15.15
CA LYS A 189 17.56 -0.01 14.50
C LYS A 189 16.46 -1.05 14.52
N ILE A 190 15.92 -1.34 13.34
CA ILE A 190 14.88 -2.36 13.19
C ILE A 190 15.34 -3.46 12.24
N LEU A 191 14.92 -4.70 12.53
CA LEU A 191 15.15 -5.87 11.68
C LEU A 191 13.95 -6.21 10.79
N GLU A 192 12.77 -5.73 11.19
CA GLU A 192 11.47 -5.88 10.53
C GLU A 192 10.56 -4.73 11.02
N PRO A 193 9.40 -4.47 10.40
CA PRO A 193 8.46 -3.47 10.90
C PRO A 193 8.05 -3.75 12.36
N ALA A 194 8.09 -2.70 13.19
CA ALA A 194 7.87 -2.82 14.63
C ALA A 194 7.05 -1.65 15.17
N PHE A 195 6.22 -1.90 16.18
CA PHE A 195 5.49 -0.84 16.86
C PHE A 195 6.46 0.00 17.70
N HIS A 196 6.18 1.30 17.81
CA HIS A 196 6.98 2.23 18.58
C HIS A 196 6.16 2.81 19.74
N LEU A 197 6.69 2.69 20.94
CA LEU A 197 6.15 3.32 22.14
C LEU A 197 7.21 4.18 22.79
N LYS A 198 6.95 5.47 22.91
CA LYS A 198 7.75 6.39 23.73
C LYS A 198 6.86 7.02 24.79
N ASP A 199 7.26 6.87 26.03
CA ASP A 199 6.56 7.44 27.19
C ASP A 199 7.57 7.87 28.26
N ALA A 200 7.06 8.26 29.45
CA ALA A 200 7.91 8.68 30.55
C ALA A 200 8.82 7.57 31.12
N THR A 201 8.56 6.30 30.80
CA THR A 201 9.31 5.14 31.28
C THR A 201 10.43 4.75 30.32
N GLY A 202 10.32 5.05 29.03
CA GLY A 202 11.32 4.71 28.05
C GLY A 202 10.88 4.86 26.60
N ASP A 203 11.76 4.42 25.70
CA ASP A 203 11.57 4.39 24.26
C ASP A 203 11.75 2.93 23.79
N TYR A 204 10.67 2.34 23.30
CA TYR A 204 10.54 0.90 23.08
C TYR A 204 10.16 0.59 21.63
N VAL A 205 10.90 -0.32 21.02
CA VAL A 205 10.62 -0.91 19.72
C VAL A 205 10.06 -2.31 19.95
N ILE A 206 8.81 -2.53 19.56
CA ILE A 206 8.02 -3.71 19.90
C ILE A 206 7.74 -4.51 18.63
N TYR A 207 8.35 -5.68 18.54
CA TYR A 207 8.21 -6.57 17.40
C TYR A 207 6.95 -7.43 17.51
N GLN A 208 6.39 -7.85 16.38
CA GLN A 208 5.20 -8.70 16.36
C GLN A 208 5.44 -10.08 16.99
N ASN A 209 6.69 -10.53 16.99
CA ASN A 209 7.13 -11.76 17.67
C ASN A 209 7.24 -11.61 19.21
N THR A 210 6.71 -10.53 19.78
CA THR A 210 6.74 -10.14 21.21
C THR A 210 8.06 -9.58 21.73
N VAL A 211 9.16 -9.65 20.99
CA VAL A 211 10.42 -9.10 21.45
C VAL A 211 10.31 -7.58 21.56
N VAL A 212 10.85 -7.00 22.63
CA VAL A 212 10.96 -5.55 22.80
C VAL A 212 12.44 -5.18 22.91
N THR A 213 12.86 -4.21 22.10
CA THR A 213 14.22 -3.67 22.12
C THR A 213 14.21 -2.18 22.46
N MET A 214 15.37 -1.69 22.90
CA MET A 214 15.68 -0.26 22.87
C MET A 214 15.88 0.21 21.41
N PRO A 215 15.93 1.54 21.15
CA PRO A 215 16.12 2.07 19.80
C PRO A 215 17.41 1.60 19.11
N ASP A 216 18.45 1.29 19.89
CA ASP A 216 19.72 0.77 19.38
C ASP A 216 19.68 -0.71 18.97
N GLY A 217 18.52 -1.37 19.09
CA GLY A 217 18.29 -2.78 18.78
C GLY A 217 18.57 -3.74 19.94
N THR A 218 18.98 -3.26 21.11
CA THR A 218 19.28 -4.11 22.27
C THR A 218 17.99 -4.68 22.87
N PRO A 219 17.81 -6.01 22.99
CA PRO A 219 16.65 -6.60 23.63
C PRO A 219 16.55 -6.22 25.11
N ILE A 220 15.38 -5.77 25.54
CA ILE A 220 15.11 -5.34 26.93
C ILE A 220 13.95 -6.12 27.57
N GLY A 221 13.10 -6.76 26.77
CA GLY A 221 11.94 -7.44 27.32
C GLY A 221 10.99 -8.02 26.29
N TYR A 222 9.75 -8.21 26.72
CA TYR A 222 8.68 -8.79 25.92
C TYR A 222 7.38 -8.00 26.07
N ALA A 223 6.63 -7.91 24.98
CA ALA A 223 5.29 -7.34 24.95
C ALA A 223 4.24 -8.45 25.10
N ASP A 224 3.32 -8.24 26.03
CA ASP A 224 2.10 -9.02 26.17
C ASP A 224 0.94 -8.26 25.52
N PHE A 225 0.63 -8.64 24.27
CA PHE A 225 -0.44 -8.04 23.48
C PHE A 225 -1.85 -8.33 24.05
N THR A 226 -1.99 -9.28 24.97
CA THR A 226 -3.29 -9.56 25.61
C THR A 226 -3.58 -8.54 26.69
N THR A 227 -2.55 -8.17 27.45
CA THR A 227 -2.66 -7.21 28.57
C THR A 227 -2.20 -5.81 28.20
N ASN A 228 -1.65 -5.61 26.99
CA ASN A 228 -1.00 -4.38 26.53
C ASN A 228 0.12 -3.90 27.46
N THR A 229 0.86 -4.85 28.04
CA THR A 229 1.97 -4.58 28.95
C THR A 229 3.31 -4.89 28.29
N ILE A 230 4.32 -4.08 28.60
CA ILE A 230 5.73 -4.36 28.28
C ILE A 230 6.38 -4.83 29.57
N LYS A 231 6.99 -6.00 29.55
CA LYS A 231 7.67 -6.61 30.69
C LYS A 231 9.15 -6.72 30.42
N TYR A 232 9.95 -6.65 31.46
CA TYR A 232 11.39 -6.90 31.38
C TYR A 232 11.68 -8.35 30.98
N ILE A 233 12.93 -8.68 30.70
CA ILE A 233 13.34 -10.01 30.24
C ILE A 233 13.00 -11.15 31.23
N ASP A 234 12.76 -10.82 32.51
CA ASP A 234 12.28 -11.76 33.52
C ASP A 234 10.80 -12.17 33.36
N MET A 235 10.08 -11.53 32.43
CA MET A 235 8.64 -11.70 32.16
C MET A 235 7.70 -11.44 33.34
N VAL A 236 8.21 -10.86 34.44
CA VAL A 236 7.45 -10.57 35.66
C VAL A 236 7.40 -9.08 35.91
N THR A 237 8.53 -8.39 35.77
CA THR A 237 8.64 -6.96 36.03
C THR A 237 7.98 -6.18 34.91
N VAL A 238 6.89 -5.45 35.19
CA VAL A 238 6.22 -4.59 34.21
C VAL A 238 7.03 -3.29 34.07
N LEU A 239 7.51 -3.01 32.85
CA LEU A 239 8.21 -1.77 32.51
C LEU A 239 7.22 -0.64 32.24
N THR A 240 6.20 -0.92 31.41
CA THR A 240 5.13 0.03 31.11
C THR A 240 3.87 -0.69 30.66
N THR A 241 2.76 0.03 30.61
CA THR A 241 1.47 -0.42 30.10
C THR A 241 0.91 0.64 29.17
N THR A 242 0.39 0.24 28.03
CA THR A 242 -0.29 1.13 27.07
C THR A 242 -1.75 0.72 26.91
N SER A 243 -2.57 1.62 26.37
CA SER A 243 -3.99 1.36 26.12
C SER A 243 -4.18 0.25 25.08
N ASN A 244 -3.42 0.28 24.00
CA ASN A 244 -3.39 -0.74 22.96
C ASN A 244 -2.09 -0.69 22.16
N ILE A 245 -1.30 -1.77 22.21
CA ILE A 245 -0.04 -1.86 21.46
C ILE A 245 -0.29 -1.85 19.95
N LEU A 246 -1.42 -2.41 19.49
CA LEU A 246 -1.73 -2.55 18.06
C LEU A 246 -2.14 -1.25 17.39
N THR A 247 -2.37 -0.18 18.16
CA THR A 247 -2.68 1.16 17.63
C THR A 247 -1.47 2.09 17.63
N LEU A 248 -0.31 1.60 18.08
CA LEU A 248 0.91 2.39 18.11
C LEU A 248 1.46 2.65 16.69
N PRO A 249 2.20 3.74 16.50
CA PRO A 249 2.95 3.99 15.26
C PRO A 249 3.84 2.80 14.90
N ILE A 250 3.98 2.52 13.59
CA ILE A 250 4.80 1.41 13.10
C ILE A 250 6.03 1.96 12.39
N LEU A 251 7.20 1.67 12.92
CA LEU A 251 8.49 1.92 12.27
C LEU A 251 8.64 0.96 11.09
N THR A 252 8.90 1.50 9.90
CA THR A 252 9.05 0.71 8.68
C THR A 252 10.42 0.89 8.04
N PRO A 253 10.93 -0.11 7.29
CA PRO A 253 12.17 0.06 6.53
C PRO A 253 12.09 1.26 5.59
N GLY A 254 13.06 2.18 5.70
CA GLY A 254 13.11 3.40 4.89
C GLY A 254 12.33 4.59 5.49
N ALA A 255 11.62 4.41 6.60
CA ALA A 255 11.10 5.54 7.37
C ALA A 255 12.24 6.43 7.88
N LYS A 256 11.94 7.71 8.07
CA LYS A 256 12.91 8.67 8.58
C LYS A 256 13.31 8.27 10.00
N CYS A 257 14.59 8.47 10.32
CA CYS A 257 15.18 8.08 11.59
C CYS A 257 15.24 6.56 11.85
N VAL A 258 14.93 5.72 10.86
CA VAL A 258 15.08 4.27 10.95
C VAL A 258 16.36 3.83 10.26
N ASP A 259 17.17 3.08 10.98
CA ASP A 259 18.32 2.36 10.45
C ASP A 259 17.93 0.89 10.26
N TYR A 260 17.48 0.58 9.05
CA TYR A 260 17.15 -0.79 8.70
C TYR A 260 18.41 -1.58 8.44
N THR A 261 18.67 -2.60 9.27
CA THR A 261 19.69 -3.59 9.00
C THR A 261 18.98 -4.87 8.60
N ALA A 262 19.01 -5.20 7.31
CA ALA A 262 18.55 -6.51 6.86
C ALA A 262 19.28 -7.60 7.69
N PRO A 263 18.58 -8.62 8.21
CA PRO A 263 19.18 -9.62 9.08
C PRO A 263 20.41 -10.24 8.40
N VAL A 264 21.57 -9.98 9.00
CA VAL A 264 22.84 -10.51 8.53
C VAL A 264 22.85 -11.99 8.88
N VAL A 265 22.76 -12.85 7.86
CA VAL A 265 23.06 -14.27 8.00
C VAL A 265 24.51 -14.35 8.48
N SER A 266 24.72 -14.81 9.72
CA SER A 266 26.03 -14.88 10.35
C SER A 266 27.00 -15.71 9.51
N SER A 267 27.91 -15.04 8.80
CA SER A 267 29.17 -15.61 8.33
C SER A 267 30.30 -14.80 8.95
N SER A 268 30.94 -15.39 9.94
CA SER A 268 32.17 -14.91 10.56
C SER A 268 33.27 -14.69 9.52
N SER A 269 33.75 -13.45 9.35
CA SER A 269 35.17 -13.04 9.30
C SER A 269 35.28 -11.54 8.95
N GLN A 270 36.40 -10.93 9.36
CA GLN A 270 36.62 -9.51 9.61
C GLN A 270 36.72 -8.58 8.36
N GLN A 271 36.36 -7.31 8.61
CA GLN A 271 36.48 -5.99 7.93
C GLN A 271 37.71 -5.68 7.03
N PRO A 272 37.88 -4.46 6.39
CA PRO A 272 37.02 -3.24 6.35
C PRO A 272 36.83 -2.49 4.99
N ILE A 273 35.75 -1.66 4.95
CA ILE A 273 35.58 -0.26 4.44
C ILE A 273 35.96 0.08 2.97
N VAL A 274 34.99 0.57 2.16
CA VAL A 274 34.96 1.97 1.62
C VAL A 274 33.52 2.38 1.25
N SER A 275 33.16 3.58 1.70
CA SER A 275 31.97 4.37 1.36
C SER A 275 32.02 4.91 -0.08
N SER A 276 30.88 5.15 -0.73
CA SER A 276 30.64 6.34 -1.58
C SER A 276 29.23 6.37 -2.18
N SER A 277 28.60 7.51 -1.98
CA SER A 277 27.39 8.04 -2.60
C SER A 277 27.57 8.38 -4.08
N SER A 278 26.48 8.29 -4.86
CA SER A 278 26.21 9.16 -6.04
C SER A 278 24.76 8.96 -6.48
N THR A 279 23.86 9.91 -6.19
CA THR A 279 23.33 10.91 -7.14
C THR A 279 23.05 10.37 -8.54
N TYR A 280 21.78 10.06 -8.83
CA TYR A 280 21.27 9.91 -10.19
C TYR A 280 20.40 11.11 -10.56
N ILE A 281 20.83 11.84 -11.59
CA ILE A 281 20.16 12.98 -12.21
C ILE A 281 19.24 12.43 -13.31
N PRO A 282 17.95 12.79 -13.36
CA PRO A 282 17.06 12.39 -14.46
C PRO A 282 17.23 13.32 -15.67
N PRO A 283 17.08 12.81 -16.90
CA PRO A 283 16.70 13.65 -18.03
C PRO A 283 15.26 13.34 -18.48
N ASN A 284 14.43 14.38 -18.51
CA ASN A 284 13.23 14.50 -19.32
C ASN A 284 13.14 15.99 -19.75
N PRO A 285 12.36 16.41 -20.76
CA PRO A 285 11.70 15.70 -21.85
C PRO A 285 12.09 16.28 -23.23
N ASN A 286 11.66 15.62 -24.31
CA ASN A 286 11.15 16.40 -25.45
C ASN A 286 10.04 15.64 -26.19
N SER A 287 8.82 16.13 -25.97
CA SER A 287 7.66 15.91 -26.84
C SER A 287 7.89 16.58 -28.18
N SER A 288 7.36 15.99 -29.25
CA SER A 288 6.53 16.73 -30.21
C SER A 288 5.67 15.78 -31.04
N SER A 289 4.41 16.16 -31.07
CA SER A 289 3.21 15.61 -31.69
C SER A 289 3.20 15.61 -33.21
N ALA A 290 2.46 14.67 -33.82
CA ALA A 290 1.35 14.97 -34.75
C ALA A 290 0.66 13.68 -35.27
N THR A 291 -0.65 13.57 -35.07
CA THR A 291 -1.59 12.69 -35.78
C THR A 291 -2.08 13.40 -37.07
N PRO A 292 -3.05 12.89 -37.84
CA PRO A 292 -3.19 11.61 -38.56
C PRO A 292 -3.48 11.84 -40.07
N LYS A 293 -3.39 10.84 -40.95
CA LYS A 293 -4.10 10.89 -42.26
C LYS A 293 -4.33 9.53 -42.93
N SER A 294 -5.60 9.30 -43.25
CA SER A 294 -6.21 8.18 -43.95
C SER A 294 -6.09 8.29 -45.48
N SER A 295 -6.07 7.16 -46.19
CA SER A 295 -6.70 6.91 -47.51
C SER A 295 -6.26 5.51 -48.01
N SER A 296 -7.09 4.47 -47.98
CA SER A 296 -8.14 4.10 -48.94
C SER A 296 -7.64 3.74 -50.36
N SER A 297 -7.58 2.45 -50.67
CA SER A 297 -8.15 1.87 -51.91
C SER A 297 -8.35 0.34 -51.77
N LYS A 298 -9.50 -0.12 -52.26
CA LYS A 298 -10.15 -1.45 -52.20
C LYS A 298 -10.08 -2.08 -53.62
N PRO A 299 -10.76 -3.20 -53.97
CA PRO A 299 -10.70 -4.62 -53.53
C PRO A 299 -10.56 -5.64 -54.70
N LYS A 300 -10.36 -6.93 -54.38
CA LYS A 300 -10.96 -8.16 -55.01
C LYS A 300 -10.16 -9.39 -54.53
N SER A 301 -10.68 -10.57 -54.19
CA SER A 301 -12.00 -11.19 -54.35
C SER A 301 -12.22 -12.26 -53.27
N SER A 302 -13.50 -12.55 -53.07
CA SER A 302 -14.19 -13.57 -52.27
C SER A 302 -13.66 -15.01 -52.31
N SER A 303 -13.77 -15.69 -51.17
CA SER A 303 -14.47 -16.98 -51.07
C SER A 303 -14.96 -17.24 -49.65
N SER A 304 -16.28 -17.32 -49.53
CA SER A 304 -17.11 -17.62 -48.38
C SER A 304 -17.03 -19.09 -47.95
N SER A 305 -17.04 -19.36 -46.65
CA SER A 305 -17.56 -20.59 -46.05
C SER A 305 -18.00 -20.32 -44.60
N ALA A 306 -19.23 -20.67 -44.28
CA ALA A 306 -19.93 -20.46 -43.02
C ALA A 306 -19.53 -21.52 -41.94
N PRO A 307 -19.94 -21.35 -40.65
CA PRO A 307 -19.37 -21.96 -39.43
C PRO A 307 -19.98 -23.34 -39.11
N PRO A 308 -19.41 -24.24 -38.24
CA PRO A 308 -19.53 -24.19 -36.76
C PRO A 308 -18.45 -25.06 -36.00
N PRO A 309 -18.59 -25.54 -34.73
CA PRO A 309 -19.49 -25.20 -33.63
C PRO A 309 -18.79 -24.83 -32.29
N SER A 310 -19.59 -24.29 -31.37
CA SER A 310 -19.35 -24.30 -29.92
C SER A 310 -19.32 -25.75 -29.39
N SER A 311 -18.29 -26.11 -28.61
CA SER A 311 -18.28 -27.30 -27.73
C SER A 311 -17.12 -27.14 -26.73
N SER A 312 -17.41 -26.79 -25.48
CA SER A 312 -17.51 -27.75 -24.36
C SER A 312 -16.24 -28.57 -24.12
N SER A 313 -15.55 -28.23 -23.03
CA SER A 313 -14.79 -29.11 -22.14
C SER A 313 -14.27 -30.42 -22.75
N ALA A 314 -13.07 -30.41 -23.33
CA ALA A 314 -12.34 -31.64 -23.61
C ALA A 314 -11.47 -32.01 -22.40
N PRO A 315 -11.60 -33.22 -21.83
CA PRO A 315 -10.78 -33.67 -20.71
C PRO A 315 -9.34 -33.90 -21.17
N VAL A 316 -8.37 -33.31 -20.46
CA VAL A 316 -6.96 -33.50 -20.76
C VAL A 316 -6.57 -34.95 -20.46
N THR A 317 -6.22 -35.69 -21.50
CA THR A 317 -5.78 -37.09 -21.42
C THR A 317 -4.39 -37.18 -20.76
N GLY A 318 -4.33 -37.58 -19.49
CA GLY A 318 -3.31 -38.43 -18.85
C GLY A 318 -1.80 -38.22 -19.09
N LYS A 319 -1.36 -37.08 -19.64
CA LYS A 319 0.06 -36.75 -19.84
C LYS A 319 0.33 -35.33 -19.35
N CYS A 320 1.50 -35.13 -18.74
CA CYS A 320 1.92 -33.80 -18.31
C CYS A 320 1.91 -32.80 -19.47
N PRO A 321 1.49 -31.53 -19.24
CA PRO A 321 1.67 -30.45 -20.20
C PRO A 321 3.11 -30.36 -20.68
N THR A 322 3.31 -30.11 -21.97
CA THR A 322 4.64 -29.83 -22.50
C THR A 322 5.05 -28.43 -22.06
N ILE A 323 6.17 -28.34 -21.32
CA ILE A 323 6.71 -27.08 -20.81
C ILE A 323 7.83 -26.63 -21.75
N LYS A 324 7.68 -25.42 -22.32
CA LYS A 324 8.70 -24.82 -23.17
C LYS A 324 9.52 -23.82 -22.36
N THR A 325 10.83 -23.98 -22.36
CA THR A 325 11.75 -23.05 -21.71
C THR A 325 11.92 -21.78 -22.54
N LYS A 326 12.00 -20.63 -21.87
CA LYS A 326 12.10 -19.31 -22.51
C LYS A 326 13.47 -18.64 -22.38
N GLY A 327 14.33 -19.09 -21.46
CA GLY A 327 15.65 -18.48 -21.29
C GLY A 327 16.16 -18.56 -19.86
N ASN A 328 16.55 -17.42 -19.30
CA ASN A 328 17.32 -17.29 -18.06
C ASN A 328 16.81 -18.14 -16.89
N GLY A 329 17.78 -18.58 -16.09
CA GLY A 329 17.56 -19.38 -14.90
C GLY A 329 18.61 -19.10 -13.85
N GLY A 330 18.51 -19.81 -12.73
CA GLY A 330 19.46 -19.73 -11.63
C GLY A 330 19.11 -20.72 -10.53
N SER A 331 19.78 -20.58 -9.40
CA SER A 331 19.55 -21.42 -8.22
C SER A 331 18.79 -20.64 -7.15
N GLY A 332 18.03 -21.37 -6.33
CA GLY A 332 17.23 -20.77 -5.28
C GLY A 332 16.72 -21.79 -4.27
N TRP A 333 15.81 -21.34 -3.41
CA TRP A 333 15.06 -22.21 -2.50
C TRP A 333 13.59 -21.83 -2.51
N ALA A 334 12.74 -22.80 -2.20
CA ALA A 334 11.32 -22.56 -2.04
C ALA A 334 11.02 -22.26 -0.57
N THR A 335 10.15 -21.30 -0.31
CA THR A 335 9.41 -21.18 0.95
C THR A 335 7.94 -21.49 0.70
N ARG A 336 7.09 -21.27 1.70
CA ARG A 336 5.65 -21.54 1.64
C ARG A 336 4.93 -20.44 2.41
N TYR A 337 3.80 -19.98 1.89
CA TYR A 337 2.94 -19.02 2.57
C TYR A 337 1.49 -19.15 2.11
N TRP A 338 0.56 -18.64 2.91
CA TRP A 338 -0.80 -18.30 2.49
C TRP A 338 -1.38 -17.29 3.49
N ASP A 339 -1.39 -16.02 3.09
CA ASP A 339 -1.82 -14.89 3.93
C ASP A 339 -3.27 -14.46 3.66
N CYS A 340 -3.91 -15.04 2.64
CA CYS A 340 -5.22 -14.67 2.11
C CYS A 340 -5.31 -13.25 1.53
N CYS A 341 -4.24 -12.48 1.48
CA CYS A 341 -4.26 -11.10 0.97
C CYS A 341 -4.57 -11.06 -0.53
N LYS A 342 -5.06 -9.91 -1.02
CA LYS A 342 -5.13 -9.65 -2.47
C LYS A 342 -3.72 -9.76 -3.07
N PRO A 343 -3.50 -10.54 -4.14
CA PRO A 343 -2.19 -10.66 -4.77
C PRO A 343 -1.66 -9.33 -5.31
N HIS A 344 -0.35 -9.12 -5.27
CA HIS A 344 0.27 -7.89 -5.81
C HIS A 344 -0.03 -7.69 -7.30
N CYS A 345 -0.07 -8.78 -8.08
CA CYS A 345 -0.40 -8.72 -9.51
C CYS A 345 -1.90 -8.53 -9.82
N SER A 346 -2.75 -8.40 -8.80
CA SER A 346 -4.16 -8.02 -8.98
C SER A 346 -4.36 -6.50 -9.01
N TRP A 347 -3.33 -5.71 -8.70
CA TRP A 347 -3.41 -4.25 -8.70
C TRP A 347 -3.20 -3.66 -10.09
N PRO A 348 -4.01 -2.68 -10.53
CA PRO A 348 -3.86 -2.00 -11.82
C PRO A 348 -2.45 -1.46 -12.09
N GLU A 349 -1.85 -0.83 -11.10
CA GLU A 349 -0.52 -0.21 -11.12
C GLU A 349 0.64 -1.22 -11.21
N HIS A 350 0.37 -2.52 -11.01
CA HIS A 350 1.41 -3.56 -10.95
C HIS A 350 1.24 -4.65 -12.03
N SER A 351 -0.01 -4.95 -12.41
CA SER A 351 -0.35 -6.06 -13.31
C SER A 351 0.17 -5.90 -14.74
N GLY A 352 0.46 -4.67 -15.17
CA GLY A 352 0.77 -4.37 -16.58
C GLY A 352 -0.36 -4.77 -17.53
N GLY A 353 -1.61 -4.82 -17.04
CA GLY A 353 -2.78 -5.28 -17.79
C GLY A 353 -3.01 -6.79 -17.76
N ASN A 354 -2.09 -7.58 -17.19
CA ASN A 354 -2.25 -9.01 -16.96
C ASN A 354 -2.55 -9.27 -15.48
N PHE A 355 -3.84 -9.23 -15.13
CA PHE A 355 -4.28 -9.30 -13.74
C PHE A 355 -4.30 -10.73 -13.21
N SER A 356 -3.67 -10.94 -12.05
CA SER A 356 -4.00 -12.08 -11.20
C SER A 356 -5.42 -11.90 -10.68
N LYS A 357 -6.25 -12.94 -10.74
CA LYS A 357 -7.55 -13.04 -10.11
C LYS A 357 -7.46 -12.67 -8.64
N GLN A 358 -8.47 -11.93 -8.24
CA GLN A 358 -8.81 -11.63 -6.86
C GLN A 358 -10.23 -12.13 -6.63
N CYS A 359 -10.51 -12.49 -5.39
CA CYS A 359 -11.81 -13.02 -5.01
C CYS A 359 -12.35 -12.31 -3.77
N THR A 360 -13.65 -12.46 -3.57
CA THR A 360 -14.38 -12.18 -2.34
C THR A 360 -14.94 -13.51 -1.82
N ASN A 361 -15.75 -13.44 -0.75
CA ASN A 361 -16.50 -14.60 -0.23
C ASN A 361 -15.57 -15.79 0.04
N LYS A 362 -14.58 -15.59 0.92
CA LYS A 362 -13.62 -16.64 1.32
C LYS A 362 -12.85 -17.24 0.14
N GLY A 363 -12.50 -16.40 -0.82
CA GLY A 363 -11.71 -16.78 -1.99
C GLY A 363 -12.48 -17.57 -3.04
N LYS A 364 -13.82 -17.54 -3.03
CA LYS A 364 -14.67 -18.33 -3.94
C LYS A 364 -15.28 -17.53 -5.09
N SER A 365 -15.54 -16.24 -4.89
CA SER A 365 -16.22 -15.40 -5.88
C SER A 365 -15.24 -14.44 -6.53
N ALA A 366 -14.84 -14.71 -7.78
CA ALA A 366 -13.95 -13.84 -8.53
C ALA A 366 -14.56 -12.43 -8.72
N ASN A 367 -13.72 -11.40 -8.62
CA ASN A 367 -14.11 -10.01 -8.82
C ASN A 367 -13.15 -9.31 -9.78
N THR A 368 -13.69 -8.64 -10.81
CA THR A 368 -12.92 -7.89 -11.81
C THR A 368 -12.85 -6.40 -11.51
N ASN A 369 -13.38 -5.93 -10.38
CA ASN A 369 -13.14 -4.57 -9.92
C ASN A 369 -11.75 -4.45 -9.28
N TRP A 370 -10.73 -4.30 -10.13
CA TRP A 370 -9.32 -4.35 -9.74
C TRP A 370 -8.88 -3.25 -8.77
N GLY A 371 -9.65 -2.16 -8.64
CA GLY A 371 -9.36 -1.07 -7.71
C GLY A 371 -9.76 -1.34 -6.25
N ASP A 372 -10.51 -2.41 -5.97
CA ASP A 372 -10.96 -2.72 -4.61
C ASP A 372 -9.79 -3.13 -3.69
N GLY A 373 -9.87 -2.69 -2.43
CA GLY A 373 -8.83 -2.91 -1.42
C GLY A 373 -8.64 -4.38 -1.01
N SER A 374 -7.43 -4.70 -0.56
CA SER A 374 -7.07 -6.01 0.01
C SER A 374 -7.73 -6.22 1.39
N ILE A 375 -8.10 -7.46 1.71
CA ILE A 375 -8.54 -7.90 3.04
C ILE A 375 -7.49 -7.63 4.12
N CYS A 376 -6.21 -7.61 3.75
CA CYS A 376 -5.10 -7.29 4.64
C CYS A 376 -4.92 -5.78 4.86
N SER A 377 -5.74 -4.95 4.21
CA SER A 377 -5.74 -3.49 4.32
C SER A 377 -7.17 -2.95 4.51
N GLY A 378 -8.08 -3.78 5.04
CA GLY A 378 -9.46 -3.40 5.37
C GLY A 378 -10.46 -3.45 4.19
N GLY A 379 -10.04 -3.87 3.00
CA GLY A 379 -10.91 -4.06 1.84
C GLY A 379 -11.50 -5.48 1.73
N PRO A 380 -12.31 -5.76 0.71
CA PRO A 380 -13.00 -7.06 0.58
C PRO A 380 -12.22 -8.11 -0.25
N GLN A 381 -11.14 -7.71 -0.94
CA GLN A 381 -10.47 -8.59 -1.91
C GLN A 381 -9.40 -9.47 -1.27
N MET A 382 -9.36 -10.73 -1.68
CA MET A 382 -8.45 -11.74 -1.17
C MET A 382 -7.92 -12.61 -2.31
N THR A 383 -6.89 -13.41 -2.02
CA THR A 383 -6.42 -14.47 -2.91
C THR A 383 -7.56 -15.46 -3.21
N CYS A 384 -7.68 -15.88 -4.47
CA CYS A 384 -8.65 -16.88 -4.86
C CYS A 384 -8.21 -18.29 -4.47
N THR A 385 -9.12 -19.10 -3.92
CA THR A 385 -8.86 -20.53 -3.67
C THR A 385 -8.60 -21.32 -4.96
N SER A 386 -9.04 -20.82 -6.12
CA SER A 386 -8.68 -21.40 -7.42
C SER A 386 -7.17 -21.37 -7.72
N GLN A 387 -6.40 -20.53 -7.02
CA GLN A 387 -4.95 -20.39 -7.09
C GLN A 387 -4.21 -21.27 -6.07
N ILE A 388 -4.90 -22.22 -5.43
CA ILE A 388 -4.30 -23.28 -4.61
C ILE A 388 -3.46 -24.21 -5.50
N PRO A 389 -2.30 -24.71 -5.01
CA PRO A 389 -1.43 -25.62 -5.75
C PRO A 389 -2.12 -26.95 -6.04
N PHE A 390 -1.81 -27.53 -7.19
CA PHE A 390 -2.49 -28.72 -7.68
C PHE A 390 -1.57 -29.63 -8.49
N THR A 391 -2.00 -30.88 -8.62
CA THR A 391 -1.46 -31.86 -9.57
C THR A 391 -2.50 -32.13 -10.65
N ILE A 392 -2.07 -32.72 -11.76
CA ILE A 392 -2.96 -33.16 -12.83
C ILE A 392 -2.96 -34.68 -12.81
N ASP A 393 -4.15 -35.29 -12.86
CA ASP A 393 -4.27 -36.74 -12.90
C ASP A 393 -3.51 -37.32 -14.11
N GLY A 394 -2.69 -38.34 -13.85
CA GLY A 394 -1.78 -38.92 -14.84
C GLY A 394 -0.50 -38.13 -15.10
N CYS A 395 -0.30 -36.97 -14.46
CA CYS A 395 0.96 -36.23 -14.48
C CYS A 395 1.71 -36.37 -13.15
N THR A 396 2.69 -37.27 -13.12
CA THR A 396 3.52 -37.54 -11.91
C THR A 396 4.83 -36.77 -11.88
N GLU A 397 5.28 -36.26 -13.03
CA GLU A 397 6.59 -35.61 -13.20
C GLU A 397 6.61 -34.15 -12.71
N MET A 398 5.45 -33.49 -12.66
CA MET A 398 5.36 -32.09 -12.25
C MET A 398 4.06 -31.74 -11.54
N ALA A 399 4.09 -30.63 -10.80
CA ALA A 399 2.92 -29.98 -10.21
C ALA A 399 2.87 -28.50 -10.60
N PHE A 400 1.78 -27.84 -10.21
CA PHE A 400 1.47 -26.46 -10.58
C PHE A 400 1.12 -25.64 -9.34
N ALA A 401 1.61 -24.41 -9.26
CA ALA A 401 1.32 -23.50 -8.16
C ALA A 401 1.41 -22.03 -8.59
N PHE A 402 1.06 -21.14 -7.66
CA PHE A 402 1.32 -19.71 -7.75
C PHE A 402 2.31 -19.32 -6.65
N ALA A 403 3.02 -18.21 -6.84
CA ALA A 403 4.08 -17.82 -5.93
C ALA A 403 4.36 -16.32 -5.92
N ALA A 404 4.98 -15.87 -4.83
CA ALA A 404 5.74 -14.62 -4.80
C ALA A 404 7.15 -14.88 -5.35
N VAL A 405 7.57 -14.08 -6.34
CA VAL A 405 8.88 -14.22 -7.00
C VAL A 405 9.61 -12.88 -6.99
N PRO A 406 10.84 -12.80 -6.48
CA PRO A 406 11.60 -11.56 -6.44
C PRO A 406 11.92 -11.07 -7.86
N ALA A 407 11.83 -9.76 -8.06
CA ALA A 407 12.20 -9.13 -9.33
C ALA A 407 13.65 -9.45 -9.75
N ALA A 408 14.56 -9.58 -8.78
CA ALA A 408 15.95 -9.97 -8.99
C ALA A 408 16.13 -11.36 -9.64
N ASN A 409 15.14 -12.24 -9.52
CA ASN A 409 15.12 -13.57 -10.15
C ASN A 409 14.35 -13.56 -11.48
N GLY A 410 14.08 -12.38 -12.04
CA GLY A 410 13.26 -12.18 -13.23
C GLY A 410 11.75 -12.19 -12.96
N GLY A 411 11.33 -12.17 -11.68
CA GLY A 411 9.94 -12.12 -11.26
C GLY A 411 9.20 -10.92 -11.86
N SER A 412 8.06 -11.19 -12.49
CA SER A 412 7.14 -10.19 -13.02
C SER A 412 5.75 -10.81 -13.14
N CYS A 413 4.70 -10.01 -13.06
CA CYS A 413 3.33 -10.49 -13.02
C CYS A 413 2.99 -11.39 -14.20
N GLY A 414 2.56 -12.62 -13.89
CA GLY A 414 2.12 -13.60 -14.87
C GLY A 414 3.25 -14.26 -15.64
N LYS A 415 4.52 -14.07 -15.23
CA LYS A 415 5.62 -14.92 -15.69
C LYS A 415 5.58 -16.27 -15.02
N CYS A 416 6.07 -17.28 -15.73
CA CYS A 416 6.15 -18.65 -15.22
C CYS A 416 7.58 -19.16 -15.15
N PHE A 417 7.82 -20.01 -14.15
CA PHE A 417 9.10 -20.62 -13.91
C PHE A 417 8.92 -22.12 -13.67
N GLN A 418 9.85 -22.93 -14.16
CA GLN A 418 9.99 -24.31 -13.73
C GLN A 418 11.05 -24.37 -12.65
N LEU A 419 10.68 -24.82 -11.46
CA LEU A 419 11.60 -25.13 -10.38
C LEU A 419 11.90 -26.62 -10.42
N THR A 420 13.17 -26.99 -10.49
CA THR A 420 13.64 -28.38 -10.45
C THR A 420 14.35 -28.61 -9.12
N PHE A 421 13.73 -29.37 -8.21
CA PHE A 421 14.27 -29.55 -6.87
C PHE A 421 15.55 -30.38 -6.90
N THR A 422 16.56 -29.95 -6.15
CA THR A 422 17.90 -30.56 -6.16
C THR A 422 18.02 -31.77 -5.23
N GLY A 423 17.06 -31.92 -4.31
CA GLY A 423 17.15 -32.87 -3.20
C GLY A 423 17.97 -32.39 -2.01
N THR A 424 18.40 -31.13 -2.02
CA THR A 424 19.00 -30.43 -0.86
C THR A 424 18.06 -29.33 -0.39
N GLY A 425 18.23 -28.85 0.85
CA GLY A 425 17.41 -27.77 1.40
C GLY A 425 18.26 -26.62 1.91
N LYS A 426 17.60 -25.48 2.10
CA LYS A 426 18.25 -24.23 2.56
C LYS A 426 18.75 -24.35 4.00
N TYR A 427 17.97 -25.00 4.86
CA TYR A 427 18.22 -25.12 6.30
C TYR A 427 18.39 -26.57 6.78
N SER A 428 18.01 -27.56 5.97
CA SER A 428 18.05 -28.99 6.29
C SER A 428 18.31 -29.82 5.03
N ASN A 429 18.78 -31.07 5.19
CA ASN A 429 18.98 -32.05 4.12
C ASN A 429 18.41 -33.42 4.51
N ASP A 430 17.24 -33.41 5.14
CA ASP A 430 16.59 -34.62 5.62
C ASP A 430 16.03 -35.52 4.49
N ALA A 431 15.45 -36.65 4.89
CA ALA A 431 14.93 -37.65 3.97
C ALA A 431 13.75 -37.14 3.12
N ASN A 432 12.99 -36.16 3.60
CA ASN A 432 11.82 -35.64 2.90
C ASN A 432 12.26 -34.72 1.76
N ILE A 433 13.21 -33.83 2.04
CA ILE A 433 13.85 -32.98 1.04
C ILE A 433 14.54 -33.83 -0.04
N LYS A 434 15.25 -34.90 0.35
CA LYS A 434 15.90 -35.81 -0.61
C LYS A 434 14.92 -36.46 -1.59
N ARG A 435 13.69 -36.77 -1.17
CA ARG A 435 12.65 -37.37 -2.03
C ARG A 435 12.09 -36.39 -3.07
N LEU A 436 12.38 -35.09 -2.96
CA LEU A 436 12.02 -34.12 -3.98
C LEU A 436 12.98 -34.07 -5.18
N LYS A 437 14.16 -34.69 -5.09
CA LYS A 437 15.18 -34.59 -6.14
C LYS A 437 14.61 -34.90 -7.53
N GLY A 438 14.77 -33.96 -8.45
CA GLY A 438 14.32 -34.07 -9.84
C GLY A 438 12.84 -33.77 -10.09
N LYS A 439 12.00 -33.66 -9.05
CA LYS A 439 10.61 -33.22 -9.21
C LYS A 439 10.57 -31.78 -9.70
N LYS A 440 9.58 -31.49 -10.55
CA LYS A 440 9.41 -30.17 -11.18
C LYS A 440 8.16 -29.49 -10.65
N LEU A 441 8.28 -28.24 -10.21
CA LEU A 441 7.14 -27.39 -9.86
C LEU A 441 7.05 -26.24 -10.86
N ILE A 442 5.96 -26.17 -11.61
CA ILE A 442 5.71 -25.06 -12.54
C ILE A 442 4.90 -24.01 -11.79
N ILE A 443 5.47 -22.82 -11.65
CA ILE A 443 4.84 -21.72 -10.91
C ILE A 443 4.51 -20.56 -11.83
N MET A 444 3.48 -19.79 -11.47
CA MET A 444 3.18 -18.49 -12.07
C MET A 444 3.23 -17.41 -11.00
N ALA A 445 3.91 -16.29 -11.30
CA ALA A 445 4.10 -15.20 -10.36
C ALA A 445 2.80 -14.36 -10.21
N THR A 446 2.22 -14.40 -9.03
CA THR A 446 1.06 -13.59 -8.59
C THR A 446 1.46 -12.47 -7.65
N ASN A 447 2.64 -12.59 -7.02
CA ASN A 447 3.26 -11.54 -6.23
C ASN A 447 4.70 -11.27 -6.71
N VAL A 448 5.07 -9.99 -6.72
CA VAL A 448 6.41 -9.52 -7.09
C VAL A 448 6.78 -8.42 -6.09
N GLY A 449 7.72 -8.65 -5.17
CA GLY A 449 7.93 -7.72 -4.05
C GLY A 449 9.17 -8.00 -3.21
N GLY A 450 9.54 -7.04 -2.35
CA GLY A 450 10.75 -7.01 -1.50
C GLY A 450 10.66 -7.79 -0.17
N ASP A 451 9.59 -8.56 0.00
CA ASP A 451 9.31 -9.50 1.10
C ASP A 451 10.01 -10.86 0.91
N VAL A 452 10.54 -11.12 -0.28
CA VAL A 452 11.25 -12.36 -0.63
C VAL A 452 12.70 -12.07 -1.01
N GLN A 453 13.63 -12.83 -0.40
CA GLN A 453 15.07 -12.67 -0.63
C GLN A 453 15.45 -13.08 -2.07
N GLN A 454 16.56 -12.54 -2.58
CA GLN A 454 17.12 -13.03 -3.85
C GLN A 454 17.36 -14.55 -3.76
N GLY A 455 16.80 -15.31 -4.71
CA GLY A 455 16.82 -16.78 -4.68
C GLY A 455 15.59 -17.44 -4.03
N GLN A 456 14.74 -16.72 -3.32
CA GLN A 456 13.55 -17.26 -2.66
C GLN A 456 12.34 -17.27 -3.60
N PHE A 457 11.66 -18.41 -3.71
CA PHE A 457 10.36 -18.52 -4.38
C PHE A 457 9.33 -18.92 -3.34
N ASP A 458 8.41 -18.03 -2.98
CA ASP A 458 7.46 -18.30 -1.91
C ASP A 458 6.18 -18.91 -2.46
N ILE A 459 6.01 -20.22 -2.26
CA ILE A 459 4.92 -20.97 -2.89
C ILE A 459 3.64 -20.77 -2.11
N MET A 460 2.56 -20.41 -2.79
CA MET A 460 1.25 -20.26 -2.17
C MET A 460 0.72 -21.64 -1.77
N ILE A 461 0.60 -21.92 -0.48
CA ILE A 461 0.14 -23.19 0.08
C ILE A 461 -0.69 -22.92 1.33
N PRO A 462 -2.00 -23.25 1.36
CA PRO A 462 -2.81 -23.14 2.58
C PRO A 462 -2.15 -23.85 3.77
N GLY A 463 -2.05 -23.15 4.90
CA GLY A 463 -1.34 -23.66 6.09
C GLY A 463 0.20 -23.56 6.01
N GLY A 464 0.74 -22.87 4.99
CA GLY A 464 2.17 -22.58 4.84
C GLY A 464 2.70 -21.48 5.77
N GLY A 465 1.81 -20.80 6.49
CA GLY A 465 2.13 -19.64 7.33
C GLY A 465 1.59 -18.36 6.69
N VAL A 466 1.04 -17.49 7.50
CA VAL A 466 0.46 -16.21 7.04
C VAL A 466 1.54 -15.16 6.80
N GLY A 467 2.70 -15.30 7.45
CA GLY A 467 3.79 -14.34 7.32
C GLY A 467 3.46 -12.98 7.92
N MET A 468 3.87 -11.91 7.24
CA MET A 468 3.73 -10.53 7.71
C MET A 468 2.28 -10.03 7.77
N PHE A 469 1.40 -10.60 6.96
CA PHE A 469 0.00 -10.20 6.89
C PHE A 469 -0.92 -11.39 7.17
N ASN A 470 -2.12 -11.14 7.70
CA ASN A 470 -3.08 -12.22 7.97
C ASN A 470 -4.52 -11.80 7.64
N GLY A 471 -4.90 -12.01 6.38
CA GLY A 471 -6.27 -11.86 5.91
C GLY A 471 -7.14 -13.11 6.10
N CYS A 472 -6.60 -14.18 6.67
CA CYS A 472 -7.24 -15.50 6.68
C CYS A 472 -8.30 -15.69 7.76
N SER A 473 -8.44 -14.75 8.70
CA SER A 473 -9.43 -14.80 9.78
C SER A 473 -10.87 -15.01 9.27
N SER A 474 -11.19 -14.46 8.10
CA SER A 474 -12.52 -14.55 7.48
C SER A 474 -12.83 -15.90 6.81
N MET A 475 -11.83 -16.78 6.64
CA MET A 475 -12.00 -18.04 5.88
C MET A 475 -12.82 -19.09 6.63
N GLY A 476 -12.86 -19.03 7.97
CA GLY A 476 -13.46 -20.08 8.79
C GLY A 476 -12.64 -21.38 8.80
N TRP A 477 -11.36 -21.29 8.46
CA TRP A 477 -10.38 -22.36 8.65
C TRP A 477 -9.97 -22.43 10.13
N GLY A 478 -9.46 -23.59 10.55
CA GLY A 478 -8.83 -23.78 11.85
C GLY A 478 -7.44 -23.15 11.94
N SER A 479 -6.64 -23.57 12.91
CA SER A 479 -5.27 -23.07 13.11
C SER A 479 -4.45 -23.13 11.82
N GLN A 480 -3.73 -22.06 11.50
CA GLN A 480 -2.81 -22.01 10.36
C GLN A 480 -1.36 -22.37 10.74
N GLY A 481 -1.13 -22.70 12.02
CA GLY A 481 0.18 -23.01 12.59
C GLY A 481 1.01 -21.76 12.87
N ALA A 482 2.32 -21.94 12.99
CA ALA A 482 3.27 -20.85 13.16
C ALA A 482 3.10 -19.73 12.10
N GLN A 483 3.32 -18.48 12.51
CA GLN A 483 3.22 -17.31 11.62
C GLN A 483 4.07 -17.50 10.35
N TYR A 484 5.33 -17.90 10.52
CA TYR A 484 6.22 -18.27 9.43
C TYR A 484 6.38 -19.79 9.37
N GLY A 485 6.16 -20.39 8.20
CA GLY A 485 6.31 -21.82 7.97
C GLY A 485 5.12 -22.69 8.38
N GLY A 486 4.12 -22.12 9.08
CA GLY A 486 2.78 -22.67 9.24
C GLY A 486 2.71 -24.02 9.95
N LEU A 487 1.76 -24.84 9.53
CA LEU A 487 1.49 -26.15 10.12
C LEU A 487 2.70 -27.10 10.03
N LEU A 488 3.53 -26.96 9.00
CA LEU A 488 4.73 -27.77 8.87
C LEU A 488 5.75 -27.39 9.94
N SER A 489 5.95 -26.10 10.23
CA SER A 489 6.91 -25.68 11.26
C SER A 489 6.49 -26.04 12.68
N ASP A 490 5.18 -26.04 12.96
CA ASP A 490 4.65 -26.66 14.19
C ASP A 490 5.06 -28.14 14.26
N CYS A 491 4.78 -28.90 13.21
CA CYS A 491 5.05 -30.34 13.17
C CYS A 491 6.54 -30.68 13.22
N GLU A 492 7.39 -29.89 12.55
CA GLU A 492 8.84 -29.98 12.65
C GLU A 492 9.27 -29.83 14.11
N THR A 493 8.77 -28.81 14.81
CA THR A 493 9.10 -28.56 16.22
C THR A 493 8.56 -29.66 17.15
N GLU A 494 7.28 -29.99 17.04
CA GLU A 494 6.58 -30.99 17.86
C GLU A 494 7.24 -32.38 17.75
N THR A 495 7.73 -32.73 16.56
CA THR A 495 8.38 -34.02 16.31
C THR A 495 9.90 -33.98 16.45
N LYS A 496 10.47 -32.86 16.91
CA LYS A 496 11.91 -32.65 17.06
C LYS A 496 12.67 -32.87 15.75
N TYR A 497 12.13 -32.34 14.66
CA TYR A 497 12.66 -32.38 13.29
C TYR A 497 12.87 -33.81 12.75
N ALA A 498 12.13 -34.79 13.28
CA ALA A 498 12.17 -36.16 12.79
C ALA A 498 11.37 -36.27 11.47
N ALA A 499 12.06 -36.26 10.33
CA ALA A 499 11.46 -36.29 8.99
C ALA A 499 10.42 -37.40 8.75
N GLY A 500 10.62 -38.58 9.36
CA GLY A 500 9.65 -39.67 9.29
C GLY A 500 8.35 -39.44 10.07
N LYS A 501 8.27 -38.39 10.90
CA LYS A 501 7.14 -38.11 11.79
C LYS A 501 6.36 -36.85 11.40
N TYR A 502 7.04 -35.74 11.06
CA TYR A 502 6.33 -34.49 10.80
C TYR A 502 5.44 -34.54 9.55
N LYS A 503 5.67 -35.46 8.60
CA LYS A 503 4.75 -35.67 7.46
C LYS A 503 3.37 -36.15 7.89
N SER A 504 3.29 -37.11 8.81
CA SER A 504 2.02 -37.61 9.36
C SER A 504 1.34 -36.53 10.22
N CYS A 505 2.11 -35.84 11.07
CA CYS A 505 1.62 -34.69 11.82
C CYS A 505 1.01 -33.62 10.89
N LEU A 506 1.71 -33.25 9.80
CA LEU A 506 1.21 -32.25 8.87
C LEU A 506 -0.10 -32.71 8.20
N THR A 507 -0.18 -33.99 7.83
CA THR A 507 -1.40 -34.57 7.25
C THR A 507 -2.59 -34.44 8.21
N GLU A 508 -2.41 -34.78 9.48
CA GLU A 508 -3.44 -34.64 10.52
C GLU A 508 -3.85 -33.18 10.73
N LYS A 509 -2.87 -32.28 10.83
CA LYS A 509 -3.13 -30.84 10.97
C LYS A 509 -3.86 -30.27 9.76
N CYS A 510 -3.50 -30.64 8.54
CA CYS A 510 -4.24 -30.24 7.34
C CYS A 510 -5.71 -30.69 7.39
N ASN A 511 -5.96 -31.95 7.75
CA ASN A 511 -7.33 -32.48 7.85
C ASN A 511 -8.18 -31.73 8.89
N LYS A 512 -7.57 -31.36 10.02
CA LYS A 512 -8.23 -30.62 11.09
C LYS A 512 -8.47 -29.16 10.73
N SER A 513 -7.42 -28.46 10.26
CA SER A 513 -7.48 -27.02 9.97
C SER A 513 -8.40 -26.70 8.79
N PHE A 514 -8.54 -27.60 7.83
CA PHE A 514 -9.34 -27.38 6.63
C PHE A 514 -10.53 -28.34 6.55
N ALA A 515 -11.05 -28.81 7.69
CA ALA A 515 -12.18 -29.73 7.74
C ALA A 515 -13.42 -29.23 6.97
N ASN A 516 -13.62 -27.92 6.94
CA ASN A 516 -14.77 -27.26 6.32
C ASN A 516 -14.49 -26.69 4.90
N ASP A 517 -13.29 -26.89 4.35
CA ASP A 517 -12.92 -26.42 3.00
C ASP A 517 -12.07 -27.46 2.29
N GLU A 518 -12.72 -28.26 1.45
CA GLU A 518 -12.09 -29.38 0.73
C GLU A 518 -10.98 -28.92 -0.22
N GLU A 519 -11.11 -27.73 -0.81
CA GLU A 519 -10.11 -27.20 -1.75
C GLU A 519 -8.85 -26.75 -1.00
N ALA A 520 -9.02 -26.00 0.09
CA ALA A 520 -7.92 -25.60 0.97
C ALA A 520 -7.21 -26.80 1.60
N LYS A 521 -7.97 -27.82 2.00
CA LYS A 521 -7.42 -29.08 2.53
C LYS A 521 -6.55 -29.80 1.51
N LYS A 522 -6.99 -29.90 0.26
CA LYS A 522 -6.17 -30.45 -0.84
C LYS A 522 -4.88 -29.66 -1.05
N GLY A 523 -4.97 -28.33 -0.95
CA GLY A 523 -3.82 -27.43 -0.99
C GLY A 523 -2.81 -27.67 0.14
N CYS A 524 -3.29 -27.82 1.38
CA CYS A 524 -2.41 -28.15 2.51
C CYS A 524 -1.79 -29.55 2.36
N LEU A 525 -2.60 -30.53 1.97
CA LEU A 525 -2.14 -31.90 1.74
C LEU A 525 -1.16 -32.01 0.58
N PHE A 526 -1.17 -31.09 -0.38
CA PHE A 526 -0.15 -31.00 -1.43
C PHE A 526 1.26 -30.86 -0.83
N LEU A 527 1.42 -30.04 0.22
CA LEU A 527 2.69 -29.90 0.93
C LEU A 527 3.10 -31.22 1.59
N ALA A 528 2.18 -31.92 2.24
CA ALA A 528 2.47 -33.20 2.90
C ALA A 528 2.79 -34.32 1.90
N THR A 529 2.06 -34.38 0.79
CA THR A 529 2.08 -35.51 -0.15
C THR A 529 3.06 -35.27 -1.29
N TRP A 530 2.75 -34.37 -2.22
CA TRP A 530 3.56 -34.14 -3.41
C TRP A 530 4.92 -33.50 -3.07
N MET A 531 4.93 -32.50 -2.17
CA MET A 531 6.16 -31.88 -1.68
C MET A 531 6.85 -32.66 -0.56
N GLU A 532 6.32 -33.83 -0.17
CA GLU A 532 6.92 -34.72 0.83
C GLU A 532 7.07 -34.12 2.24
N ALA A 533 6.35 -33.04 2.56
CA ALA A 533 6.56 -32.20 3.74
C ALA A 533 7.97 -31.60 3.82
N ALA A 534 8.63 -31.34 2.68
CA ALA A 534 9.99 -30.82 2.67
C ALA A 534 10.06 -29.38 3.19
N GLY A 535 10.85 -29.17 4.26
CA GLY A 535 11.17 -27.86 4.81
C GLY A 535 12.17 -27.10 3.92
N ASN A 536 11.68 -26.14 3.15
CA ASN A 536 12.44 -25.16 2.38
C ASN A 536 13.47 -25.78 1.40
N PRO A 537 13.02 -26.58 0.41
CA PRO A 537 13.89 -27.27 -0.53
C PRO A 537 14.58 -26.31 -1.51
N ASN A 538 15.84 -26.58 -1.84
CA ASN A 538 16.58 -25.90 -2.89
C ASN A 538 16.11 -26.36 -4.28
N HIS A 539 16.19 -25.46 -5.26
CA HIS A 539 15.83 -25.73 -6.64
C HIS A 539 16.74 -24.99 -7.62
N GLU A 540 16.79 -25.49 -8.84
CA GLU A 540 17.20 -24.73 -10.01
C GLU A 540 15.96 -24.25 -10.74
N TYR A 541 15.90 -22.98 -11.11
CA TYR A 541 14.76 -22.40 -11.82
C TYR A 541 15.14 -21.95 -13.23
N VAL A 542 14.15 -21.97 -14.11
CA VAL A 542 14.25 -21.46 -15.48
C VAL A 542 12.93 -20.81 -15.87
N GLU A 543 12.94 -19.67 -16.57
CA GLU A 543 11.72 -19.06 -17.10
C GLU A 543 11.12 -19.98 -18.20
N VAL A 544 9.79 -20.16 -18.17
CA VAL A 544 9.05 -21.01 -19.11
C VAL A 544 7.82 -20.31 -19.67
N GLU A 545 7.31 -20.82 -20.79
CA GLU A 545 5.96 -20.46 -21.25
C GLU A 545 4.93 -20.91 -20.22
N CYS A 546 4.01 -20.00 -19.87
CA CYS A 546 2.94 -20.29 -18.96
C CYS A 546 1.95 -21.30 -19.54
N PRO A 547 1.81 -22.50 -18.94
CA PRO A 547 0.89 -23.51 -19.42
C PRO A 547 -0.56 -23.07 -19.19
N GLN A 548 -1.47 -23.55 -20.05
CA GLN A 548 -2.88 -23.15 -20.02
C GLN A 548 -3.54 -23.40 -18.65
N VAL A 549 -3.18 -24.51 -18.00
CA VAL A 549 -3.70 -24.88 -16.68
C VAL A 549 -3.42 -23.85 -15.58
N LEU A 550 -2.34 -23.07 -15.70
CA LEU A 550 -2.07 -21.94 -14.81
C LEU A 550 -2.78 -20.68 -15.29
N LYS A 551 -2.80 -20.40 -16.60
CA LYS A 551 -3.48 -19.22 -17.16
C LYS A 551 -4.98 -19.22 -16.89
N ASP A 552 -5.63 -20.38 -16.91
CA ASP A 552 -7.07 -20.52 -16.61
C ASP A 552 -7.40 -20.17 -15.15
N LYS A 553 -6.39 -20.24 -14.28
CA LYS A 553 -6.47 -19.96 -12.83
C LYS A 553 -5.81 -18.65 -12.44
N TYR A 554 -5.07 -18.01 -13.35
CA TYR A 554 -4.38 -16.75 -13.09
C TYR A 554 -5.39 -15.68 -12.82
#